data_AF-A0A009IRU5-F1
#
_entry.id   AF-A0A009IRU5-F1
#
_cell.length_a   1.000
_cell.length_b   1.000
_cell.length_c   1.000
_cell.angle_alpha   90.00
_cell.angle_beta   90.00
_cell.angle_gamma   90.00
#
_symmetry.space_group_name_H-M   'P 1'
#
loop_
_entity.id
_entity.type
_entity.pdbx_description
1 polymer ?
#
loop_
_entity_poly.entity_id
_entity_poly.type
_entity_poly.pdbx_seq_one_letter_code
_entity_poly.pdbx_strand_id
1 'polypeptide(L)' 'MQTYRDSCGKCYSVIEFQKNELRVMSDRNETIYVLNCPVCRNDIWIASQALKQVIYRNM' A
#
# COMPACT_ATOMS: atom_id res chain seq x y z
N MET A 1 5.02 -12.59 -9.02
CA MET A 1 4.17 -11.87 -8.03
C MET A 1 4.56 -10.40 -8.06
N GLN A 2 3.60 -9.48 -8.05
CA GLN A 2 3.86 -8.04 -8.11
C GLN A 2 3.94 -7.49 -6.69
N THR A 3 5.12 -7.03 -6.28
CA THR A 3 5.34 -6.37 -4.99
C THR A 3 5.08 -4.88 -5.13
N TYR A 4 4.44 -4.30 -4.12
CA TYR A 4 4.17 -2.87 -4.01
C TYR A 4 4.91 -2.31 -2.80
N ARG A 5 5.13 -1.00 -2.79
CA ARG A 5 5.83 -0.34 -1.69
C ARG A 5 5.20 1.00 -1.36
N ASP A 6 5.03 1.24 -0.07
CA ASP A 6 4.59 2.53 0.45
C ASP A 6 5.22 2.80 1.82
N SER A 7 5.11 4.03 2.30
CA SER A 7 5.60 4.47 3.59
C SER A 7 4.44 4.79 4.53
N CYS A 8 4.53 4.34 5.78
CA CYS A 8 3.56 4.73 6.78
C CYS A 8 3.74 6.22 7.16
N GLY A 9 2.72 7.05 6.92
CA GLY A 9 2.76 8.47 7.31
C GLY A 9 2.85 8.74 8.82
N LYS A 10 2.61 7.72 9.67
CA LYS A 10 2.65 7.84 11.14
C LYS A 10 4.00 7.45 11.76
N CYS A 11 4.54 6.29 11.39
CA CYS A 11 5.80 5.78 11.96
C CYS A 11 6.97 5.78 10.98
N TYR A 12 6.76 6.28 9.76
CA TYR A 12 7.77 6.43 8.70
C TYR A 12 8.42 5.11 8.24
N SER A 13 7.89 3.96 8.68
CA SER A 13 8.35 2.66 8.21
C SER A 13 7.98 2.46 6.74
N VAL A 14 8.95 1.98 5.97
CA VAL A 14 8.75 1.52 4.60
C VAL A 14 8.16 0.11 4.65
N ILE A 15 7.10 -0.13 3.90
CA ILE A 15 6.39 -1.41 3.87
C ILE A 15 6.35 -1.89 2.42
N GLU A 16 6.83 -3.11 2.22
CA GLU A 16 6.64 -3.86 0.99
C GLU A 16 5.51 -4.86 1.21
N PHE A 17 4.58 -4.94 0.26
CA PHE A 17 3.37 -5.73 0.39
C PHE A 17 2.92 -6.29 -0.96
N GLN A 18 2.06 -7.30 -0.91
CA GLN A 18 1.38 -7.85 -2.07
C GLN A 18 -0.04 -7.28 -2.18
N LYS A 19 -0.59 -7.23 -3.40
CA LYS A 19 -1.93 -6.64 -3.62
C LYS A 19 -3.04 -7.35 -2.84
N ASN A 20 -2.91 -8.65 -2.58
CA ASN A 20 -3.88 -9.44 -1.82
C ASN A 20 -3.86 -9.17 -0.31
N GLU A 21 -2.85 -8.46 0.20
CA GLU A 21 -2.77 -8.02 1.60
C GLU A 21 -3.58 -6.73 1.85
N LEU A 22 -4.05 -6.09 0.78
CA LEU A 22 -4.83 -4.86 0.84
C LEU A 22 -6.32 -5.17 0.99
N ARG A 23 -6.98 -4.41 1.86
CA ARG A 23 -8.45 -4.32 1.86
C ARG A 23 -8.88 -3.38 0.75
N VAL A 24 -9.89 -3.75 -0.02
CA VAL A 24 -10.46 -2.91 -1.08
C VAL A 24 -11.69 -2.21 -0.51
N MET A 25 -11.74 -0.89 -0.64
CA MET A 25 -12.86 -0.04 -0.22
C MET A 25 -13.27 0.87 -1.38
N SER A 26 -14.51 1.36 -1.31
CA SER A 26 -14.98 2.43 -2.19
C SER A 26 -15.20 3.69 -1.38
N ASP A 27 -14.61 4.81 -1.82
CA ASP A 27 -14.85 6.14 -1.28
C ASP A 27 -15.12 7.10 -2.43
N ARG A 28 -16.23 7.85 -2.38
CA ARG A 28 -16.66 8.79 -3.45
C ARG A 28 -16.62 8.21 -4.88
N ASN A 29 -17.03 6.94 -5.05
CA ASN A 29 -16.95 6.17 -6.31
C ASN A 29 -15.52 5.89 -6.82
N GLU A 30 -14.50 6.12 -6.01
CA GLU A 30 -13.12 5.71 -6.29
C GLU A 30 -12.77 4.42 -5.55
N THR A 31 -11.91 3.60 -6.16
CA THR A 31 -11.36 2.41 -5.52
C THR A 31 -10.17 2.82 -4.65
N ILE A 32 -10.25 2.52 -3.36
CA ILE A 32 -9.20 2.79 -2.38
C ILE A 32 -8.69 1.48 -1.82
N TYR A 33 -7.38 1.35 -1.73
CA TYR A 33 -6.71 0.23 -1.06
C TYR A 33 -6.30 0.64 0.34
N VAL A 34 -6.56 -0.22 1.33
CA VAL A 34 -6.20 0.03 2.73
C VAL A 34 -5.24 -1.04 3.21
N LEU A 35 -4.05 -0.61 3.59
CA LEU A 35 -3.00 -1.43 4.20
C LEU A 35 -2.92 -1.12 5.70
N ASN A 36 -2.92 -2.14 6.56
CA ASN A 36 -2.62 -1.92 7.97
C ASN A 36 -1.09 -1.92 8.17
N CYS A 37 -0.53 -0.85 8.71
CA CYS A 37 0.90 -0.79 9.00
C CYS A 37 1.29 -1.88 10.01
N PRO A 38 2.20 -2.81 9.66
CA PRO A 38 2.57 -3.90 10.57
C PRO A 38 3.33 -3.41 11.81
N VAL A 39 3.90 -2.19 11.77
CA VAL A 39 4.70 -1.61 12.86
C VAL A 39 3.81 -0.87 13.87
N CYS A 40 3.04 0.12 13.41
CA CYS A 40 2.25 0.99 14.30
C CYS A 40 0.74 0.76 14.25
N ARG A 41 0.29 -0.24 13.49
CA ARG A 41 -1.13 -0.62 13.30
C ARG A 41 -2.01 0.50 12.71
N ASN A 42 -1.42 1.56 12.18
CA ASN A 42 -2.13 2.63 11.50
C ASN A 42 -2.60 2.19 10.11
N ASP A 43 -3.82 2.56 9.73
CA ASP A 43 -4.32 2.32 8.38
C ASP A 43 -3.72 3.32 7.39
N ILE A 44 -3.22 2.80 6.27
CA ILE A 44 -2.63 3.55 5.16
C ILE A 44 -3.63 3.46 4.02
N TRP A 45 -4.15 4.62 3.61
CA TRP A 45 -5.15 4.76 2.57
C TRP A 45 -4.47 5.13 1.26
N ILE A 46 -4.54 4.22 0.29
CA ILE A 46 -3.82 4.32 -0.99
C ILE A 46 -4.85 4.41 -2.10
N ALA A 47 -4.97 5.57 -2.74
CA ALA A 47 -5.80 5.72 -3.93
C ALA A 47 -5.32 4.77 -5.02
N SER A 48 -6.23 4.21 -5.83
CA SER A 48 -5.84 3.25 -6.87
C SER A 48 -4.80 3.79 -7.85
N GLN A 49 -4.84 5.09 -8.13
CA GLN A 49 -3.89 5.78 -9.00
C GLN A 49 -2.51 6.00 -8.35
N ALA A 50 -2.42 5.96 -7.02
CA ALA A 50 -1.19 6.14 -6.25
C ALA A 50 -0.46 4.82 -5.95
N LEU A 51 -1.07 3.66 -6.27
CA LEU A 51 -0.49 2.36 -6.01
C LEU A 51 0.72 2.08 -6.92
N LYS A 52 1.93 2.07 -6.34
CA LYS A 52 3.19 1.90 -7.08
C LYS A 52 3.77 0.51 -6.92
N GLN A 53 3.95 -0.19 -8.04
CA GLN A 53 4.66 -1.47 -8.09
C GLN A 53 6.17 -1.24 -7.96
N VAL A 54 6.83 -2.07 -7.17
CA VAL A 54 8.29 -2.18 -7.12
C VAL A 54 8.76 -2.98 -8.33
N ILE A 55 9.63 -2.38 -9.14
CA ILE A 55 10.32 -3.05 -10.24
C ILE A 55 11.76 -3.28 -9.79
N TYR A 56 12.08 -4.49 -9.30
CA TYR A 56 13.47 -4.89 -9.13
C TYR A 56 14.07 -5.07 -10.53
N ARG A 57 14.90 -4.12 -10.94
CA ARG A 57 15.77 -4.33 -12.10
C ARG A 57 16.99 -5.08 -11.58
N ASN A 58 17.17 -6.33 -12.02
CA ASN A 58 18.43 -7.04 -11.82
C ASN A 58 19.53 -6.18 -12.46
N MET A 59 20.40 -5.61 -11.63
CA MET A 59 21.67 -5.02 -12.06
C MET A 59 22.72 -6.12 -12.09
#